data_AF-A0A0E0DK95-F1
#
_entry.id   AF-A0A0E0DK95-F1
#
_cell.length_a   1.000
_cell.length_b   1.000
_cell.length_c   1.000
_cell.angle_alpha   90.00
_cell.angle_beta   90.00
_cell.angle_gamma   90.00
#
_symmetry.space_group_name_H-M   'P 1'
#
loop_
_entity.id
_entity.type
_entity.pdbx_description
1 polymer ?
#
loop_
_entity_poly.entity_id
_entity_poly.type
_entity_poly.pdbx_seq_one_letter_code
_entity_poly.pdbx_strand_id
1 'polypeptide(L)'
;MKRMASYCKYVEPYGPGILPAAQIIYPCMLVSAVLCHKADIWLFSMDLRDIVMLTRDYCEDTNRGNIPTIFLHSVLPNLLENPEFQNRRNPGRTIFMLDDEDDIEEKISCAFCPSRVVACNPCLEYIKSVVLPWFGKFEWTYSSMKELIADYESGDLDSFDVKLALGKAINDILEVALALLRHKLVSEFFRSNEEAQAQIVPHRLQDEIGADIQKIQLQNEEMFGH
;
A
#
# COMPACT_ATOMS: atom_id res chain seq x y z
N MET A 1 -18.09 22.51 -4.09
CA MET A 1 -18.00 22.24 -2.63
C MET A 1 -18.68 20.93 -2.23
N LYS A 2 -20.01 20.76 -2.38
CA LYS A 2 -20.71 19.53 -1.93
C LYS A 2 -20.18 18.21 -2.56
N ARG A 3 -19.93 18.17 -3.88
CA ARG A 3 -19.31 16.99 -4.54
C ARG A 3 -17.84 16.77 -4.13
N MET A 4 -17.10 17.83 -3.85
CA MET A 4 -15.70 17.71 -3.40
C MET A 4 -15.62 17.14 -1.98
N ALA A 5 -16.55 17.55 -1.12
CA ALA A 5 -16.69 17.02 0.23
C ALA A 5 -17.04 15.52 0.25
N SER A 6 -17.79 15.00 -0.75
CA SER A 6 -18.09 13.56 -0.82
C SER A 6 -16.89 12.67 -1.16
N TYR A 7 -15.83 13.25 -1.75
CA TYR A 7 -14.57 12.54 -2.02
C TYR A 7 -13.56 12.69 -0.86
N CYS A 8 -13.79 13.62 0.07
CA CYS A 8 -13.00 13.77 1.28
C CYS A 8 -13.49 12.76 2.34
N LYS A 9 -13.18 11.48 2.15
CA LYS A 9 -13.50 10.44 3.15
C LYS A 9 -12.44 10.42 4.24
N TYR A 10 -12.65 11.18 5.30
CA TYR A 10 -12.01 10.92 6.58
C TYR A 10 -13.10 10.57 7.59
N VAL A 11 -13.07 9.33 8.09
CA VAL A 11 -13.86 8.88 9.22
C VAL A 11 -12.87 8.59 10.35
N GLU A 12 -12.46 9.63 11.06
CA GLU A 12 -11.96 9.48 12.43
C GLU A 12 -13.16 9.36 13.39
N PRO A 13 -12.99 8.85 14.62
CA PRO A 13 -14.11 8.43 15.48
C PRO A 13 -15.02 9.59 15.96
N TYR A 14 -14.73 10.83 15.57
CA TYR A 14 -15.45 12.04 16.02
C TYR A 14 -16.28 12.70 14.91
N GLY A 15 -17.14 11.94 14.23
CA GLY A 15 -18.26 12.49 13.45
C GLY A 15 -17.92 13.55 12.38
N PRO A 16 -18.92 14.27 11.84
CA PRO A 16 -18.71 15.32 10.85
C PRO A 16 -18.24 16.63 11.53
N GLY A 17 -17.11 16.58 12.23
CA GLY A 17 -16.50 17.73 12.90
C GLY A 17 -15.29 18.24 12.13
N ILE A 18 -15.41 19.40 11.49
CA ILE A 18 -14.34 20.25 10.92
C ILE A 18 -13.27 19.48 10.11
N LEU A 19 -13.49 19.34 8.81
CA LEU A 19 -12.45 18.88 7.88
C LEU A 19 -11.30 19.90 7.84
N PRO A 20 -10.04 19.49 8.10
CA PRO A 20 -8.88 20.36 7.92
C PRO A 20 -8.82 20.89 6.49
N ALA A 21 -8.47 22.18 6.31
CA ALA A 21 -8.37 22.79 4.98
C ALA A 21 -7.44 21.99 4.04
N ALA A 22 -6.38 21.39 4.59
CA ALA A 22 -5.46 20.52 3.85
C ALA A 22 -6.17 19.31 3.20
N GLN A 23 -7.19 18.73 3.84
CA GLN A 23 -7.94 17.60 3.27
C GLN A 23 -8.83 18.00 2.08
N ILE A 24 -9.13 19.29 1.95
CA ILE A 24 -9.85 19.85 0.79
C ILE A 24 -8.86 20.24 -0.31
N ILE A 25 -7.75 20.87 0.07
CA ILE A 25 -6.74 21.37 -0.86
C ILE A 25 -6.00 20.22 -1.54
N TYR A 26 -5.69 19.14 -0.82
CA TYR A 26 -4.91 18.02 -1.36
C TYR A 26 -5.59 17.34 -2.57
N PRO A 27 -6.89 16.96 -2.53
CA PRO A 27 -7.62 16.50 -3.72
C PRO A 27 -7.59 17.50 -4.88
N CYS A 28 -7.77 18.81 -4.61
CA CYS A 28 -7.69 19.84 -5.65
C CYS A 28 -6.31 19.89 -6.31
N MET A 29 -5.25 19.77 -5.52
CA MET A 29 -3.88 19.72 -6.03
C MET A 29 -3.65 18.50 -6.90
N LEU A 30 -4.12 17.31 -6.50
CA LEU A 30 -4.00 16.09 -7.29
C LEU A 30 -4.74 16.19 -8.63
N VAL A 31 -5.99 16.66 -8.60
CA VAL A 31 -6.78 16.89 -9.83
C VAL A 31 -6.05 17.89 -10.73
N SER A 32 -5.57 19.00 -10.17
CA SER A 32 -4.80 20.01 -10.91
C SER A 32 -3.52 19.42 -11.52
N ALA A 33 -2.81 18.56 -10.78
CA ALA A 33 -1.59 17.91 -11.27
C ALA A 33 -1.88 17.06 -12.52
N VAL A 34 -2.96 16.27 -12.51
CA VAL A 34 -3.39 15.45 -13.66
C VAL A 34 -3.78 16.32 -14.86
N LEU A 35 -4.42 17.47 -14.61
CA LEU A 35 -4.91 18.35 -15.67
C LEU A 35 -3.86 19.30 -16.23
N CYS A 36 -2.85 19.68 -15.45
CA CYS A 36 -1.81 20.61 -15.86
C CYS A 36 -0.65 19.91 -16.58
N HIS A 37 -0.35 18.67 -16.19
CA HIS A 37 0.71 17.89 -16.84
C HIS A 37 0.21 17.22 -18.11
N LYS A 38 1.08 17.14 -19.11
CA LYS A 38 0.81 16.46 -20.37
C LYS A 38 1.38 15.05 -20.30
N ALA A 39 0.52 14.09 -19.99
CA ALA A 39 0.78 12.67 -20.18
C ALA A 39 -0.30 12.10 -21.10
N ASP A 40 0.08 11.19 -21.99
CA ASP A 40 -0.87 10.50 -22.87
C ASP A 40 -1.75 9.53 -22.08
N ILE A 41 -1.15 8.88 -21.09
CA ILE A 41 -1.79 7.90 -20.22
C ILE A 41 -1.30 8.09 -18.78
N TRP A 42 -2.24 8.12 -17.84
CA TRP A 42 -1.97 8.12 -16.41
C TRP A 42 -2.20 6.73 -15.84
N LEU A 43 -1.26 6.26 -15.04
CA LEU A 43 -1.38 5.02 -14.28
C LEU A 43 -1.47 5.37 -12.79
N PHE A 44 -2.58 4.98 -12.16
CA PHE A 44 -2.82 5.18 -10.74
C PHE A 44 -3.21 3.87 -10.07
N SER A 45 -3.13 3.86 -8.75
CA SER A 45 -3.60 2.77 -7.92
C SER A 45 -5.10 2.94 -7.62
N MET A 46 -5.81 1.84 -7.39
CA MET A 46 -7.26 1.82 -7.09
C MET A 46 -7.65 2.57 -5.81
N ASP A 47 -6.72 2.81 -4.88
CA ASP A 47 -6.91 3.66 -3.71
C ASP A 47 -7.14 5.14 -4.08
N LEU A 48 -6.65 5.59 -5.24
CA LEU A 48 -6.86 6.93 -5.77
C LEU A 48 -8.09 7.04 -6.68
N ARG A 49 -8.94 6.01 -6.74
CA ARG A 49 -10.13 5.97 -7.61
C ARG A 49 -11.03 7.20 -7.42
N ASP A 50 -11.24 7.62 -6.18
CA ASP A 50 -12.12 8.75 -5.85
C ASP A 50 -11.57 10.07 -6.43
N ILE A 51 -10.25 10.28 -6.42
CA ILE A 51 -9.58 11.43 -7.06
C ILE A 51 -9.68 11.37 -8.58
N VAL A 52 -9.54 10.18 -9.16
CA VAL A 52 -9.69 9.96 -10.60
C VAL A 52 -11.12 10.24 -11.07
N MET A 53 -12.13 9.83 -10.30
CA MET A 53 -13.52 10.18 -10.59
C MET A 53 -13.76 11.68 -10.48
N LEU A 54 -13.26 12.33 -9.43
CA LEU A 54 -13.35 13.79 -9.28
C LEU A 54 -12.70 14.53 -10.46
N THR A 55 -11.61 14.01 -11.01
CA THR A 55 -10.93 14.59 -12.18
C THR A 55 -11.82 14.51 -13.42
N ARG A 56 -12.52 13.38 -13.63
CA ARG A 56 -13.46 13.20 -14.74
C ARG A 56 -14.67 14.13 -14.60
N ASP A 57 -15.29 14.14 -13.42
CA ASP A 57 -16.41 15.03 -13.12
C ASP A 57 -16.06 16.50 -13.42
N TYR A 58 -14.85 16.93 -13.04
CA TYR A 58 -14.37 18.28 -13.30
C TYR A 58 -14.18 18.57 -14.80
N CYS A 59 -13.65 17.63 -15.58
CA CYS A 59 -13.51 17.79 -17.03
C CYS A 59 -14.87 17.93 -17.73
N GLU A 60 -15.87 17.16 -17.29
CA GLU A 60 -17.25 17.24 -17.80
C GLU A 60 -17.89 18.59 -17.44
N ASP A 61 -17.83 19.00 -16.18
CA ASP A 61 -18.40 20.28 -15.71
C ASP A 61 -17.77 21.49 -16.42
N THR A 62 -16.50 21.40 -16.84
CA THR A 62 -15.76 22.48 -17.53
C THR A 62 -15.77 22.37 -19.05
N ASN A 63 -16.49 21.39 -19.63
CA ASN A 63 -16.51 21.09 -21.07
C ASN A 63 -15.10 20.98 -21.68
N ARG A 64 -14.17 20.37 -20.94
CA ARG A 64 -12.80 20.21 -21.38
C ARG A 64 -12.72 19.11 -22.43
N GLY A 65 -12.35 19.47 -23.66
CA GLY A 65 -12.26 18.51 -24.77
C GLY A 65 -11.15 17.45 -24.64
N ASN A 66 -10.17 17.66 -23.77
CA ASN A 66 -9.09 16.71 -23.50
C ASN A 66 -9.27 16.09 -22.10
N ILE A 67 -9.95 14.95 -22.05
CA ILE A 67 -10.16 14.15 -20.84
C ILE A 67 -8.96 13.19 -20.70
N PRO A 68 -8.25 13.18 -19.56
CA PRO A 68 -7.11 12.29 -19.35
C PRO A 68 -7.50 10.81 -19.45
N THR A 69 -6.73 10.03 -20.20
CA THR A 69 -6.83 8.57 -20.20
C THR A 69 -6.15 8.03 -18.95
N ILE A 70 -6.92 7.38 -18.07
CA ILE A 70 -6.43 6.91 -16.76
C ILE A 70 -6.69 5.40 -16.62
N PHE A 71 -5.64 4.64 -16.31
CA PHE A 71 -5.71 3.24 -15.91
C PHE A 71 -5.52 3.11 -14.40
N LEU A 72 -6.30 2.23 -13.79
CA LEU A 72 -6.21 1.91 -12.37
C LEU A 72 -5.69 0.48 -12.22
N HIS A 73 -4.60 0.31 -11.49
CA HIS A 73 -4.11 -1.01 -11.08
C HIS A 73 -4.62 -1.37 -9.68
N SER A 74 -4.78 -2.67 -9.43
CA SER A 74 -5.18 -3.18 -8.13
C SER A 74 -4.17 -2.83 -7.03
N VAL A 75 -4.67 -2.68 -5.81
CA VAL A 75 -3.87 -2.49 -4.60
C VAL A 75 -3.53 -3.88 -4.05
N LEU A 76 -2.28 -4.10 -3.65
CA LEU A 76 -1.91 -5.32 -2.95
C LEU A 76 -2.56 -5.34 -1.56
N PRO A 77 -3.15 -6.47 -1.12
CA PRO A 77 -3.82 -6.55 0.17
C PRO A 77 -2.81 -6.47 1.33
N ASN A 78 -3.31 -6.13 2.52
CA ASN A 78 -2.50 -6.27 3.75
C ASN A 78 -2.26 -7.76 4.01
N LEU A 79 -1.08 -8.09 4.54
CA LEU A 79 -0.73 -9.47 4.90
C LEU A 79 -1.55 -10.00 6.07
N LEU A 80 -1.90 -9.15 7.04
CA LEU A 80 -2.61 -9.58 8.25
C LEU A 80 -4.12 -9.64 8.06
N GLU A 81 -4.76 -10.56 8.78
CA GLU A 81 -6.21 -10.68 8.82
C GLU A 81 -6.84 -9.45 9.47
N ASN A 82 -8.00 -9.04 8.95
CA ASN A 82 -8.81 -7.96 9.51
C ASN A 82 -8.03 -6.65 9.70
N PRO A 83 -7.47 -6.07 8.62
CA PRO A 83 -6.55 -4.93 8.67
C PRO A 83 -7.12 -3.68 9.36
N GLU A 84 -8.45 -3.55 9.43
CA GLU A 84 -9.12 -2.44 10.12
C GLU A 84 -8.90 -2.46 11.64
N PHE A 85 -8.75 -3.66 12.22
CA PHE A 85 -8.52 -3.87 13.66
C PHE A 85 -7.04 -3.96 14.02
N GLN A 86 -6.17 -4.04 13.01
CA GLN A 86 -4.73 -4.08 13.20
C GLN A 86 -4.18 -2.67 13.40
N ASN A 87 -3.11 -2.53 14.20
CA ASN A 87 -2.40 -1.26 14.34
C ASN A 87 -1.91 -0.79 12.95
N ARG A 88 -2.25 0.42 12.53
CA ARG A 88 -1.84 0.98 11.22
C ARG A 88 -0.33 1.11 11.08
N ARG A 89 0.40 1.20 12.19
CA ARG A 89 1.86 1.30 12.20
C ARG A 89 2.59 -0.04 12.25
N ASN A 90 1.86 -1.16 12.38
CA ASN A 90 2.50 -2.47 12.44
C ASN A 90 3.26 -2.74 11.12
N PRO A 91 4.60 -2.83 11.14
CA PRO A 91 5.39 -3.07 9.94
C PRO A 91 5.12 -4.46 9.35
N GLY A 92 4.59 -5.39 10.14
CA GLY A 92 4.22 -6.74 9.71
C GLY A 92 3.02 -6.82 8.75
N ARG A 93 2.36 -5.70 8.49
CA ARG A 93 1.21 -5.62 7.59
C ARG A 93 1.56 -5.64 6.10
N THR A 94 2.81 -5.29 5.79
CA THR A 94 3.29 -5.16 4.41
C THR A 94 4.77 -5.51 4.34
N ILE A 95 5.20 -5.93 3.15
CA ILE A 95 6.62 -6.05 2.82
C ILE A 95 7.13 -4.70 2.33
N PHE A 96 8.30 -4.29 2.82
CA PHE A 96 9.03 -3.13 2.36
C PHE A 96 10.18 -3.55 1.45
N MET A 97 10.60 -2.65 0.57
CA MET A 97 11.70 -2.89 -0.38
C MET A 97 13.07 -3.08 0.28
N LEU A 98 13.19 -2.76 1.57
CA LEU A 98 14.42 -2.83 2.36
C LEU A 98 14.35 -3.88 3.47
N ASP A 99 13.27 -4.66 3.52
CA ASP A 99 13.21 -5.81 4.42
C ASP A 99 14.32 -6.80 4.04
N ASP A 100 14.99 -7.34 5.04
CA ASP A 100 15.93 -8.45 4.86
C ASP A 100 15.19 -9.81 4.85
N GLU A 101 15.94 -10.88 4.63
CA GLU A 101 15.40 -12.24 4.55
C GLU A 101 14.64 -12.64 5.81
N ASP A 102 15.16 -12.28 6.99
CA ASP A 102 14.55 -12.56 8.30
C ASP A 102 13.23 -11.76 8.47
N ASP A 103 13.24 -10.46 8.13
CA ASP A 103 12.04 -9.61 8.14
C ASP A 103 10.94 -10.20 7.24
N ILE A 104 11.29 -10.73 6.06
CA ILE A 104 10.33 -11.30 5.10
C ILE A 104 9.80 -12.64 5.58
N GLU A 105 10.65 -13.52 6.11
CA GLU A 105 10.25 -14.79 6.69
C GLU A 105 9.24 -14.56 7.84
N GLU A 106 9.53 -13.64 8.76
CA GLU A 106 8.64 -13.30 9.86
C GLU A 106 7.28 -12.81 9.34
N LYS A 107 7.27 -11.84 8.42
CA LYS A 107 6.04 -11.25 7.87
C LYS A 107 5.17 -12.25 7.14
N ILE A 108 5.78 -13.09 6.30
CA ILE A 108 5.06 -14.12 5.53
C ILE A 108 4.56 -15.24 6.44
N SER A 109 5.33 -15.61 7.47
CA SER A 109 4.88 -16.60 8.47
C SER A 109 3.62 -16.11 9.20
N CYS A 110 3.54 -14.82 9.53
CA CYS A 110 2.38 -14.19 10.17
C CYS A 110 1.24 -13.81 9.20
N ALA A 111 1.45 -13.90 7.89
CA ALA A 111 0.44 -13.54 6.91
C ALA A 111 -0.82 -14.43 7.02
N PHE A 112 -1.98 -13.85 6.75
CA PHE A 112 -3.24 -14.56 6.68
C PHE A 112 -3.25 -15.46 5.44
N CYS A 113 -3.30 -16.77 5.65
CA CYS A 113 -3.37 -17.75 4.58
C CYS A 113 -4.19 -18.96 5.07
N PRO A 114 -5.52 -18.86 5.14
CA PRO A 114 -6.36 -19.96 5.58
C PRO A 114 -6.33 -21.12 4.58
N SER A 115 -6.04 -22.34 5.04
CA SER A 115 -5.97 -23.53 4.18
C SER A 115 -7.26 -23.73 3.38
N ARG A 116 -7.11 -24.01 2.08
CA ARG A 116 -8.22 -24.26 1.12
C ARG A 116 -9.19 -23.08 0.93
N VAL A 117 -8.85 -21.89 1.40
CA VAL A 117 -9.67 -20.68 1.24
C VAL A 117 -8.93 -19.66 0.38
N VAL A 118 -9.47 -19.43 -0.81
CA VAL A 118 -8.88 -18.52 -1.81
C VAL A 118 -9.37 -17.09 -1.64
N ALA A 119 -10.63 -16.93 -1.20
CA ALA A 119 -11.24 -15.63 -1.05
C ALA A 119 -10.48 -14.77 -0.03
N CYS A 120 -10.12 -13.55 -0.43
CA CYS A 120 -9.40 -12.59 0.41
C CYS A 120 -8.07 -13.10 0.98
N ASN A 121 -7.39 -14.03 0.29
CA ASN A 121 -6.10 -14.56 0.71
C ASN A 121 -4.95 -13.67 0.18
N PRO A 122 -4.25 -12.91 1.05
CA PRO A 122 -3.18 -12.01 0.61
C PRO A 122 -2.01 -12.77 -0.02
N CYS A 123 -1.64 -13.95 0.47
CA CYS A 123 -0.54 -14.72 -0.12
C CYS A 123 -0.82 -15.07 -1.59
N LEU A 124 -2.02 -15.54 -1.90
CA LEU A 124 -2.41 -15.86 -3.27
C LEU A 124 -2.48 -14.62 -4.17
N GLU A 125 -2.92 -13.48 -3.64
CA GLU A 125 -2.97 -12.23 -4.42
C GLU A 125 -1.57 -11.67 -4.70
N TYR A 126 -0.61 -11.84 -3.77
CA TYR A 126 0.81 -11.53 -4.02
C TYR A 126 1.40 -12.44 -5.09
N ILE A 127 1.11 -13.74 -5.06
CA ILE A 127 1.56 -14.68 -6.10
C ILE A 127 1.02 -14.25 -7.47
N LYS A 128 -0.28 -13.93 -7.53
CA LYS A 128 -0.96 -13.48 -8.74
C LYS A 128 -0.42 -12.17 -9.31
N SER A 129 -0.22 -11.17 -8.46
CA SER A 129 0.05 -9.79 -8.88
C SER A 129 1.54 -9.45 -8.93
N VAL A 130 2.40 -10.23 -8.27
CA VAL A 130 3.84 -9.98 -8.18
C VAL A 130 4.64 -11.15 -8.73
N VAL A 131 4.50 -12.33 -8.13
CA VAL A 131 5.40 -13.47 -8.41
C VAL A 131 5.21 -14.02 -9.82
N LEU A 132 3.96 -14.26 -10.24
CA LEU A 132 3.66 -14.77 -11.57
C LEU A 132 4.04 -13.78 -12.69
N PRO A 133 3.72 -12.48 -12.62
CA PRO A 133 4.19 -11.52 -13.62
C PRO A 133 5.72 -11.40 -13.69
N TRP A 134 6.43 -11.61 -12.58
CA TRP A 134 7.89 -11.49 -12.53
C TRP A 134 8.61 -12.72 -13.10
N PHE A 135 8.24 -13.92 -12.67
CA PHE A 135 8.91 -15.17 -13.06
C PHE A 135 8.20 -15.94 -14.17
N GLY A 136 6.96 -15.61 -14.48
CA GLY A 136 6.08 -16.35 -15.40
C GLY A 136 5.50 -17.63 -14.82
N LYS A 137 5.96 -18.08 -13.64
CA LYS A 137 5.53 -19.30 -12.96
C LYS A 137 5.83 -19.25 -11.46
N PHE A 138 5.09 -20.06 -10.69
CA PHE A 138 5.28 -20.25 -9.26
C PHE A 138 5.77 -21.69 -8.98
N GLU A 139 6.82 -21.82 -8.15
CA GLU A 139 7.49 -23.10 -7.82
C GLU A 139 7.84 -24.00 -9.02
N TRP A 140 8.09 -23.40 -10.19
CA TRP A 140 8.35 -24.13 -11.45
C TRP A 140 7.21 -25.04 -11.94
N THR A 141 6.07 -25.06 -11.23
CA THR A 141 4.96 -25.98 -11.44
C THR A 141 3.72 -25.28 -11.95
N TYR A 142 3.38 -24.12 -11.36
CA TYR A 142 2.14 -23.40 -11.68
C TYR A 142 2.43 -22.25 -12.64
N SER A 143 1.88 -22.32 -13.85
CA SER A 143 2.03 -21.24 -14.85
C SER A 143 0.84 -20.27 -14.82
N SER A 144 -0.24 -20.64 -14.12
CA SER A 144 -1.42 -19.80 -13.98
C SER A 144 -2.03 -19.90 -12.58
N MET A 145 -2.70 -18.84 -12.15
CA MET A 145 -3.47 -18.85 -10.90
C MET A 145 -4.57 -19.92 -10.88
N LYS A 146 -5.09 -20.33 -12.04
CA LYS A 146 -6.17 -21.31 -12.12
C LYS A 146 -5.73 -22.69 -11.64
N GLU A 147 -4.52 -23.11 -12.01
CA GLU A 147 -3.91 -24.37 -11.56
C GLU A 147 -3.62 -24.30 -10.06
N LEU A 148 -2.97 -23.22 -9.62
CA LEU A 148 -2.63 -23.00 -8.21
C LEU A 148 -3.87 -23.04 -7.30
N ILE A 149 -4.96 -22.36 -7.72
CA ILE A 149 -6.21 -22.31 -6.97
C ILE A 149 -6.85 -23.68 -6.87
N ALA A 150 -6.86 -24.47 -7.95
CA ALA A 150 -7.46 -25.79 -7.94
C ALA A 150 -6.78 -26.72 -6.92
N ASP A 151 -5.45 -26.72 -6.90
CA ASP A 151 -4.65 -27.58 -6.00
C ASP A 151 -4.69 -27.06 -4.55
N TYR A 152 -4.82 -25.74 -4.36
CA TYR A 152 -5.01 -25.15 -3.04
C TYR A 152 -6.39 -25.47 -2.45
N GLU A 153 -7.46 -25.43 -3.26
CA GLU A 153 -8.84 -25.75 -2.84
C GLU A 153 -9.02 -27.25 -2.58
N SER A 154 -8.40 -28.13 -3.38
CA SER A 154 -8.40 -29.57 -3.13
C SER A 154 -7.65 -29.93 -1.84
N GLY A 155 -6.67 -29.10 -1.46
CA GLY A 155 -5.78 -29.33 -0.32
C GLY A 155 -4.56 -30.17 -0.67
N ASP A 156 -4.27 -30.34 -1.96
CA ASP A 156 -3.02 -30.92 -2.45
C ASP A 156 -1.83 -29.97 -2.22
N LEU A 157 -2.10 -28.66 -2.20
CA LEU A 157 -1.14 -27.61 -1.84
C LEU A 157 -1.50 -27.01 -0.47
N ASP A 158 -0.61 -27.13 0.51
CA ASP A 158 -0.83 -26.60 1.86
C ASP A 158 -0.49 -25.12 1.99
N SER A 159 -1.14 -24.45 2.95
CA SER A 159 -0.88 -23.06 3.31
C SER A 159 0.58 -22.80 3.69
N PHE A 160 1.19 -23.74 4.42
CA PHE A 160 2.59 -23.62 4.85
C PHE A 160 3.54 -23.59 3.64
N ASP A 161 3.37 -24.50 2.69
CA ASP A 161 4.19 -24.57 1.48
C ASP A 161 4.03 -23.31 0.62
N VAL A 162 2.78 -22.83 0.46
CA VAL A 162 2.50 -21.56 -0.24
C VAL A 162 3.26 -20.40 0.40
N LYS A 163 3.23 -20.28 1.73
CA LYS A 163 3.94 -19.22 2.45
C LYS A 163 5.45 -19.33 2.27
N LEU A 164 6.01 -20.52 2.45
CA LEU A 164 7.45 -20.74 2.32
C LEU A 164 7.94 -20.38 0.91
N ALA A 165 7.23 -20.87 -0.12
CA ALA A 165 7.53 -20.59 -1.51
C ALA A 165 7.37 -19.11 -1.87
N LEU A 166 6.33 -18.45 -1.34
CA LEU A 166 6.10 -17.03 -1.52
C LEU A 166 7.23 -16.19 -0.89
N GLY A 167 7.63 -16.50 0.34
CA GLY A 167 8.72 -15.80 1.03
C GLY A 167 10.02 -15.88 0.23
N LYS A 168 10.39 -17.08 -0.23
CA LYS A 168 11.54 -17.29 -1.10
C LYS A 168 11.45 -16.49 -2.41
N ALA A 169 10.31 -16.54 -3.08
CA ALA A 169 10.14 -15.81 -4.34
C ALA A 169 10.24 -14.29 -4.15
N ILE A 170 9.73 -13.75 -3.04
CA ILE A 170 9.86 -12.33 -2.70
C ILE A 170 11.32 -11.97 -2.40
N ASN A 171 12.03 -12.81 -1.63
CA ASN A 171 13.46 -12.62 -1.37
C ASN A 171 14.24 -12.55 -2.69
N ASP A 172 14.03 -13.50 -3.60
CA ASP A 172 14.69 -13.52 -4.92
C ASP A 172 14.41 -12.23 -5.72
N ILE A 173 13.17 -11.72 -5.69
CA ILE A 173 12.78 -10.46 -6.36
C ILE A 173 13.50 -9.28 -5.72
N LEU A 174 13.50 -9.19 -4.38
CA LEU A 174 14.10 -8.08 -3.65
C LEU A 174 15.62 -8.10 -3.76
N GLU A 175 16.26 -9.26 -3.79
CA GLU A 175 17.69 -9.37 -4.08
C GLU A 175 18.04 -8.78 -5.45
N VAL A 176 17.27 -9.11 -6.50
CA VAL A 176 17.45 -8.53 -7.84
C VAL A 176 17.23 -7.02 -7.82
N ALA A 177 16.16 -6.56 -7.17
CA ALA A 177 15.86 -5.14 -7.05
C ALA A 177 16.97 -4.38 -6.29
N LEU A 178 17.45 -4.95 -5.19
CA LEU A 178 18.54 -4.40 -4.38
C LEU A 178 19.87 -4.46 -5.11
N ALA A 179 20.16 -5.48 -5.90
CA ALA A 179 21.35 -5.54 -6.75
C ALA A 179 21.33 -4.43 -7.82
N LEU A 180 20.17 -4.19 -8.44
CA LEU A 180 19.97 -3.08 -9.38
C LEU A 180 20.08 -1.72 -8.69
N LEU A 181 19.57 -1.58 -7.46
CA LEU A 181 19.69 -0.37 -6.64
C LEU A 181 21.12 -0.15 -6.12
N ARG A 182 21.87 -1.21 -5.82
CA ARG A 182 23.30 -1.15 -5.47
C ARG A 182 24.14 -0.68 -6.65
N HIS A 183 23.74 -1.03 -7.87
CA HIS A 183 24.36 -0.49 -9.08
C HIS A 183 23.96 0.98 -9.38
N LYS A 184 22.95 1.51 -8.68
CA LYS A 184 22.48 2.89 -8.78
C LYS A 184 22.38 3.52 -7.39
N LEU A 185 23.50 3.92 -6.79
CA LEU A 185 23.71 5.05 -5.84
C LEU A 185 22.75 5.27 -4.64
N VAL A 186 21.58 4.64 -4.58
CA VAL A 186 20.43 5.00 -3.74
C VAL A 186 20.50 4.21 -2.45
N SER A 187 20.77 2.90 -2.49
CA SER A 187 20.95 2.13 -1.26
C SER A 187 22.21 2.55 -0.49
N GLU A 188 23.30 2.89 -1.20
CA GLU A 188 24.49 3.48 -0.58
C GLU A 188 24.19 4.88 -0.04
N PHE A 189 23.46 5.72 -0.79
CA PHE A 189 23.03 7.03 -0.32
C PHE A 189 22.18 6.91 0.96
N PHE A 190 21.16 6.05 0.99
CA PHE A 190 20.35 5.83 2.19
C PHE A 190 21.11 5.12 3.32
N ARG A 191 22.18 4.34 3.04
CA ARG A 191 23.02 3.74 4.08
C ARG A 191 24.10 4.68 4.64
N SER A 192 24.52 5.68 3.86
CA SER A 192 25.59 6.63 4.23
C SER A 192 25.06 7.99 4.67
N ASN A 193 23.81 8.33 4.33
CA ASN A 193 23.18 9.60 4.68
C ASN A 193 22.31 9.43 5.95
N GLU A 194 22.79 9.98 7.06
CA GLU A 194 22.12 9.95 8.36
C GLU A 194 20.73 10.62 8.32
N GLU A 195 20.51 11.67 7.52
CA GLU A 195 19.19 12.31 7.38
C GLU A 195 18.20 11.41 6.65
N ALA A 196 18.68 10.68 5.65
CA ALA A 196 17.86 9.75 4.87
C ALA A 196 17.51 8.50 5.71
N GLN A 197 18.45 8.03 6.54
CA GLN A 197 18.17 7.01 7.56
C GLN A 197 17.18 7.50 8.59
N ALA A 198 17.31 8.73 9.07
CA ALA A 198 16.39 9.31 10.04
C ALA A 198 14.95 9.45 9.53
N GLN A 199 14.70 9.35 8.21
CA GLN A 199 13.34 9.27 7.64
C GLN A 199 12.83 7.82 7.53
N ILE A 200 13.71 6.81 7.51
CA ILE A 200 13.37 5.38 7.44
C ILE A 200 13.23 4.76 8.83
N VAL A 201 14.17 5.08 9.73
CA VAL A 201 14.28 4.61 11.13
C VAL A 201 13.07 4.96 12.01
N PRO A 202 12.28 6.05 11.81
CA PRO A 202 11.15 6.31 12.68
C PRO A 202 10.12 5.16 12.63
N HIS A 203 10.04 4.39 11.55
CA HIS A 203 9.10 3.28 11.49
C HIS A 203 9.49 2.06 12.35
N ARG A 204 10.75 1.92 12.80
CA ARG A 204 11.20 0.81 13.66
C ARG A 204 11.16 1.13 15.16
N LEU A 205 11.01 2.39 15.57
CA LEU A 205 11.10 2.82 17.00
C LEU A 205 9.98 3.77 17.47
N GLN A 206 8.90 3.96 16.70
CA GLN A 206 7.82 4.90 17.05
C GLN A 206 6.78 4.39 18.07
N ASP A 207 7.19 3.59 19.05
CA ASP A 207 6.42 3.48 20.31
C ASP A 207 6.55 4.75 21.16
N GLU A 208 7.46 5.67 20.83
CA GLU A 208 7.65 6.95 21.54
C GLU A 208 6.84 8.13 20.99
N ILE A 209 5.98 7.97 19.96
CA ILE A 209 4.99 9.02 19.61
C ILE A 209 3.75 8.94 20.52
N GLY A 210 4.00 8.84 21.82
CA GLY A 210 3.01 9.03 22.86
C GLY A 210 3.09 10.44 23.43
N ALA A 211 4.30 10.89 23.79
CA ALA A 211 4.45 12.06 24.66
C ALA A 211 4.10 13.39 23.98
N ASP A 212 4.61 13.67 22.78
CA ASP A 212 4.41 14.98 22.14
C ASP A 212 3.00 15.13 21.55
N ILE A 213 2.42 14.06 21.02
CA ILE A 213 1.02 14.06 20.56
C ILE A 213 0.07 14.17 21.76
N GLN A 214 0.33 13.46 22.87
CA GLN A 214 -0.46 13.63 24.11
C GLN A 214 -0.31 15.03 24.70
N LYS A 215 0.87 15.65 24.61
CA LYS A 215 1.10 17.03 25.08
C LYS A 215 0.32 18.05 24.26
N ILE A 216 0.28 17.86 22.94
CA ILE A 216 -0.54 18.68 22.03
C ILE A 216 -2.04 18.43 22.28
N GLN A 217 -2.46 17.19 22.56
CA GLN A 217 -3.84 16.86 22.91
C GLN A 217 -4.27 17.49 24.26
N LEU A 218 -3.44 17.41 25.30
CA LEU A 218 -3.66 18.04 26.61
C LEU A 218 -3.70 19.57 26.51
N GLN A 219 -2.80 20.18 25.74
CA GLN A 219 -2.80 21.64 25.51
C GLN A 219 -4.06 22.11 24.76
N ASN A 220 -4.58 21.30 23.84
CA ASN A 220 -5.82 21.61 23.15
C ASN A 220 -7.04 21.47 24.09
N GLU A 221 -7.08 20.45 24.96
CA GLU A 221 -8.14 20.30 25.97
C GLU A 221 -8.18 21.45 26.98
N GLU A 222 -7.03 21.96 27.43
CA GLU A 222 -6.94 23.14 28.30
C GLU A 222 -7.44 24.43 27.62
N MET A 223 -7.28 24.55 26.30
CA MET A 223 -7.75 25.71 25.53
C MET A 223 -9.26 25.73 25.27
N PHE A 224 -9.93 24.57 25.25
CA PHE A 224 -11.38 24.47 25.04
C PHE A 224 -12.18 24.30 26.34
N GLY A 225 -11.51 24.31 27.49
CA GLY A 225 -12.10 24.20 28.83
C GLY A 225 -12.59 25.50 29.48
N HIS A 226 -12.84 26.56 28.71
CA HIS A 226 -13.43 27.82 29.18
C HIS A 226 -14.57 28.31 28.29
#